data_AF-A0A6G3Y0P1-F1
#
_entry.id   AF-A0A6G3Y0P1-F1
#
_cell.length_a   1.000
_cell.length_b   1.000
_cell.length_c   1.000
_cell.angle_alpha   90.00
_cell.angle_beta   90.00
_cell.angle_gamma   90.00
#
_symmetry.space_group_name_H-M   'P 1'
#
loop_
_entity.id
_entity.type
_entity.pdbx_description
1 polymer ?
#
loop_
_entity_poly.entity_id
_entity_poly.type
_entity_poly.pdbx_seq_one_letter_code
_entity_poly.pdbx_strand_id
1 'polypeptide(L)' 'SASIPNVDAATAQALIEKAHQVCPYSNATRGNINVELSVA' A
#
# COMPACT_ATOMS: atom_id res chain seq x y z
N SER A 1 -0.84 -6.80 3.08
CA SER A 1 -0.95 -5.95 4.27
C SER A 1 0.42 -5.43 4.67
N ALA A 2 0.49 -4.30 5.37
CA ALA A 2 1.73 -3.76 5.93
C ALA A 2 1.48 -3.20 7.33
N SER A 3 2.45 -3.35 8.24
CA SER A 3 2.38 -2.82 9.60
C SER A 3 3.37 -1.69 9.77
N ILE A 4 2.89 -0.58 10.33
CA ILE A 4 3.71 0.62 10.59
C ILE A 4 3.54 0.96 12.08
N PRO A 5 4.44 0.47 12.94
CA PRO A 5 4.31 0.71 14.37
C PRO A 5 4.46 2.21 14.68
N ASN A 6 3.74 2.67 15.70
CA ASN A 6 3.74 4.06 16.16
C ASN A 6 3.14 5.09 15.19
N VAL A 7 2.37 4.63 14.20
CA VAL A 7 1.61 5.48 13.28
C VAL A 7 0.14 5.09 13.39
N ASP A 8 -0.75 6.08 13.40
CA ASP A 8 -2.18 5.80 13.42
C ASP A 8 -2.64 5.14 12.11
N ALA A 9 -3.72 4.36 12.16
CA ALA A 9 -4.17 3.57 11.02
C ALA A 9 -4.50 4.41 9.78
N ALA A 10 -5.03 5.63 9.94
CA ALA A 10 -5.38 6.48 8.82
C ALA A 10 -4.12 7.01 8.11
N THR A 11 -3.13 7.45 8.88
CA THR A 11 -1.83 7.86 8.33
C THR A 11 -1.10 6.69 7.69
N ALA A 12 -1.10 5.51 8.33
CA ALA A 12 -0.48 4.30 7.77
C ALA A 12 -1.12 3.91 6.43
N GLN A 13 -2.45 3.96 6.34
CA GLN A 13 -3.19 3.68 5.11
C GLN A 13 -2.79 4.66 4.00
N ALA A 14 -2.78 5.98 4.29
CA ALA A 14 -2.41 7.00 3.31
C ALA A 14 -0.97 6.85 2.81
N LEU A 15 -0.03 6.43 3.67
CA LEU A 15 1.35 6.15 3.29
C LEU A 15 1.45 4.94 2.36
N ILE A 16 0.76 3.85 2.69
CA ILE A 16 0.74 2.63 1.88
C ILE A 16 0.14 2.92 0.50
N GLU A 17 -0.95 3.68 0.43
CA GLU A 17 -1.57 4.07 -0.84
C GLU A 17 -0.61 4.87 -1.72
N LYS A 18 0.08 5.86 -1.14
CA LYS A 18 1.09 6.64 -1.87
C LYS A 18 2.26 5.77 -2.35
N ALA A 19 2.75 4.87 -1.49
CA ALA A 19 3.81 3.94 -1.85
C ALA A 19 3.40 3.01 -3.01
N HIS A 20 2.15 2.54 -3.00
CA HIS A 20 1.61 1.68 -4.07
C HIS A 20 1.56 2.39 -5.43
N GLN A 21 1.39 3.71 -5.48
CA GLN A 21 1.42 4.45 -6.75
C GLN A 21 2.81 4.50 -7.39
N VAL A 22 3.88 4.52 -6.58
CA VAL A 22 5.26 4.69 -7.06
C VAL A 22 6.05 3.39 -7.12
N CYS A 23 5.60 2.34 -6.42
CA CYS A 23 6.30 1.06 -6.34
C CYS A 23 6.44 0.40 -7.73
N PRO A 24 7.67 0.04 -8.17
CA PRO A 24 7.90 -0.60 -9.47
C PRO A 24 7.08 -1.87 -9.68
N TYR A 25 6.97 -2.71 -8.65
CA TYR A 25 6.18 -3.94 -8.72
C TYR A 25 4.69 -3.66 -8.89
N SER A 26 4.15 -2.70 -8.13
CA SER A 26 2.74 -2.31 -8.23
C SER A 26 2.40 -1.74 -9.61
N ASN A 27 3.34 -1.02 -10.22
CA ASN A 27 3.19 -0.55 -11.59
C ASN A 27 3.28 -1.69 -12.61
N ALA A 28 4.19 -2.65 -12.41
CA ALA A 28 4.32 -3.82 -13.29
C ALA A 28 3.07 -4.74 -13.26
N THR A 29 2.36 -4.80 -12.13
CA THR A 29 1.17 -5.66 -11.97
C THR A 29 -0.15 -4.92 -12.17
N ARG A 30 -0.12 -3.61 -12.44
CA ARG A 30 -1.32 -2.76 -12.55
C ARG A 30 -2.22 -3.22 -13.71
N GLY A 31 -3.45 -3.59 -13.39
CA GLY A 31 -4.44 -4.08 -14.35
C GLY A 31 -4.31 -5.56 -14.71
N ASN A 32 -3.25 -6.25 -14.26
CA ASN A 32 -3.04 -7.67 -14.53
C ASN A 32 -3.59 -8.58 -13.43
N ILE A 33 -3.56 -8.12 -12.16
CA ILE A 33 -4.04 -8.85 -11.00
C ILE A 33 -4.74 -7.90 -10.02
N ASN A 34 -5.68 -8.42 -9.23
CA ASN A 34 -6.30 -7.66 -8.14
C ASN A 34 -5.35 -7.64 -6.93
N VAL A 35 -5.13 -6.45 -6.37
CA VAL A 35 -4.24 -6.25 -5.21
C VAL A 35 -5.02 -5.52 -4.13
N GLU A 36 -5.12 -6.13 -2.96
CA GLU A 36 -5.75 -5.52 -1.77
C GLU A 36 -4.68 -4.98 -0.81
N LEU A 37 -4.81 -3.70 -0.46
CA LEU A 37 -3.97 -3.02 0.52
C LEU A 37 -4.68 -3.01 1.87
N SER A 38 -3.95 -3.32 2.93
CA SER A 38 -4.46 -3.37 4.29
C SER A 38 -3.36 -2.97 5.26
N VAL A 39 -3.71 -2.17 6.28
CA VAL A 39 -2.87 -1.89 7.44
C VAL A 39 -3.09 -2.98 8.49
N ALA A 40 -1.99 -3.45 9.10
CA ALA A 40 -1.98 -4.42 10.20
C ALA A 40 -1.49 -3.79 11.51
#